data_AF-A0A7R9VAI8-F1
#
_entry.id   AF-A0A7R9VAI8-F1
#
_cell.length_a   1.000
_cell.length_b   1.000
_cell.length_c   1.000
_cell.angle_alpha   90.00
_cell.angle_beta   90.00
_cell.angle_gamma   90.00
#
_symmetry.space_group_name_H-M   'P 1'
#
loop_
_entity.id
_entity.type
_entity.pdbx_description
1 polymer ?
#
loop_
_entity_poly.entity_id
_entity_poly.type
_entity_poly.pdbx_seq_one_letter_code
_entity_poly.pdbx_strand_id
1 'polypeptide(L)'
;MAQGGAAAQLLPHPADPQAAGTLTSVFVKDKKARFYVISALATTKIDLKLLSARLGLGKGGMKPAEPESVVEVLQVAADSVSPFAVANASASGVVLLFDHTALEQPAVAVASLEPGSCVSAAPAALQAALKVLGKDAHFVDLTAEPKIDRENPPDLAKYVPEPPAKPADADGTSKESQAPAAQPSKP
;
A
#
# COMPACT_ATOMS: atom_id res chain seq x y z
N MET A 1 23.98 -43.68 12.78
CA MET A 1 23.90 -43.19 11.39
C MET A 1 22.88 -42.07 11.34
N ALA A 2 23.35 -40.89 10.89
CA ALA A 2 22.66 -39.64 10.57
C ALA A 2 21.30 -39.31 11.23
N GLN A 3 21.35 -38.41 12.23
CA GLN A 3 20.23 -37.52 12.51
C GLN A 3 20.04 -36.57 11.32
N GLY A 4 18.79 -36.47 10.84
CA GLY A 4 18.41 -35.52 9.80
C GLY A 4 18.62 -34.09 10.31
N GLY A 5 19.61 -33.41 9.75
CA GLY A 5 19.81 -31.98 9.97
C GLY A 5 18.59 -31.23 9.47
N ALA A 6 17.83 -30.64 10.39
CA ALA A 6 16.93 -29.56 10.05
C ALA A 6 17.79 -28.47 9.41
N ALA A 7 17.64 -28.28 8.11
CA ALA A 7 18.18 -27.13 7.43
C ALA A 7 17.58 -25.90 8.12
N ALA A 8 18.34 -25.28 9.02
CA ALA A 8 18.09 -23.93 9.46
C ALA A 8 18.20 -23.08 8.20
N GLN A 9 17.06 -22.88 7.53
CA GLN A 9 16.94 -21.85 6.51
C GLN A 9 17.36 -20.58 7.20
N LEU A 10 18.55 -20.11 6.84
CA LEU A 10 19.10 -18.84 7.25
C LEU A 10 18.11 -17.80 6.77
N LEU A 11 17.18 -17.42 7.66
CA LEU A 11 16.23 -16.35 7.39
C LEU A 11 17.06 -15.14 6.98
N PRO A 12 16.70 -14.44 5.89
CA PRO A 12 17.37 -13.19 5.55
C PRO A 12 17.32 -12.29 6.79
N HIS A 13 18.49 -11.83 7.21
CA HIS A 13 18.63 -10.95 8.37
C HIS A 13 17.76 -9.70 8.13
N PRO A 14 17.04 -9.20 9.15
CA PRO A 14 16.08 -8.08 9.04
C PRO A 14 16.69 -6.72 8.63
N ALA A 15 18.00 -6.68 8.33
CA ALA A 15 18.77 -5.45 8.14
C ALA A 15 19.18 -5.17 6.69
N ASP A 16 18.88 -6.05 5.73
CA ASP A 16 19.20 -5.80 4.33
C ASP A 16 17.92 -5.60 3.49
N PRO A 17 17.44 -4.35 3.34
CA PRO A 17 16.28 -4.04 2.52
C PRO A 17 16.49 -4.36 1.02
N GLN A 18 17.69 -4.80 0.61
CA GLN A 18 18.02 -5.26 -0.74
C GLN A 18 18.21 -6.78 -0.85
N ALA A 19 18.02 -7.54 0.23
CA ALA A 19 18.12 -9.00 0.17
C ALA A 19 17.05 -9.61 -0.76
N ALA A 20 17.46 -10.60 -1.55
CA ALA A 20 16.54 -11.41 -2.34
C ALA A 20 15.47 -12.03 -1.40
N GLY A 21 14.19 -11.81 -1.74
CA GLY A 21 13.06 -12.26 -0.92
C GLY A 21 12.47 -11.21 0.03
N THR A 22 13.08 -10.02 0.17
CA THR A 22 12.47 -8.91 0.93
C THR A 22 11.39 -8.23 0.09
N LEU A 23 10.18 -8.10 0.65
CA LEU A 23 9.09 -7.34 0.05
C LEU A 23 9.15 -5.89 0.53
N THR A 24 9.16 -4.98 -0.45
CA THR A 24 8.96 -3.55 -0.24
C THR A 24 7.52 -3.19 -0.57
N SER A 25 6.97 -2.21 0.14
CA SER A 25 5.58 -1.78 -0.07
C SER A 25 5.52 -0.28 -0.26
N VAL A 26 4.72 0.14 -1.23
CA VAL A 26 4.47 1.56 -1.52
C VAL A 26 2.98 1.86 -1.40
N PHE A 27 2.66 2.97 -0.75
CA PHE A 27 1.30 3.47 -0.64
C PHE A 27 1.07 4.52 -1.72
N VAL A 28 0.11 4.26 -2.60
CA VAL A 28 -0.21 5.13 -3.74
C VAL A 28 -1.69 5.50 -3.75
N LYS A 29 -1.98 6.62 -4.37
CA LYS A 29 -3.35 7.07 -4.61
C LYS A 29 -3.56 7.53 -6.03
N ASP A 30 -4.80 7.46 -6.48
CA ASP A 30 -5.20 7.99 -7.77
C ASP A 30 -5.87 9.38 -7.69
N LYS A 31 -6.25 9.92 -8.85
CA LYS A 31 -6.92 11.23 -8.96
C LYS A 31 -8.30 11.30 -8.27
N LYS A 32 -8.93 10.16 -8.01
CA LYS A 32 -10.22 10.05 -7.32
C LYS A 32 -10.04 9.73 -5.83
N ALA A 33 -8.84 9.91 -5.30
CA ALA A 33 -8.48 9.59 -3.91
C ALA A 33 -8.73 8.12 -3.54
N ARG A 34 -8.61 7.21 -4.51
CA ARG A 34 -8.59 5.78 -4.24
C ARG A 34 -7.18 5.35 -3.86
N PHE A 35 -7.07 4.54 -2.83
CA PHE A 35 -5.80 4.17 -2.21
C PHE A 35 -5.44 2.72 -2.52
N TYR A 36 -4.14 2.49 -2.70
CA TYR A 36 -3.59 1.17 -3.00
C TYR A 36 -2.29 0.98 -2.22
N VAL A 37 -2.09 -0.21 -1.68
CA VAL A 37 -0.78 -0.69 -1.22
C VAL A 37 -0.26 -1.66 -2.27
N ILE A 38 0.92 -1.38 -2.81
CA ILE A 38 1.58 -2.25 -3.79
C ILE A 38 2.81 -2.85 -3.12
N SER A 39 2.83 -4.17 -2.99
CA SER A 39 3.92 -4.93 -2.39
C SER A 39 4.65 -5.75 -3.45
N ALA A 40 5.95 -5.54 -3.59
CA ALA A 40 6.79 -6.23 -4.58
C ALA A 40 8.16 -6.58 -3.98
N LEU A 41 8.90 -7.49 -4.62
CA LEU A 41 10.28 -7.76 -4.19
C LEU A 41 11.11 -6.47 -4.29
N ALA A 42 12.08 -6.29 -3.39
CA ALA A 42 12.97 -5.13 -3.39
C ALA A 42 13.73 -4.93 -4.71
N THR A 43 13.87 -6.01 -5.48
CA THR A 43 14.50 -6.04 -6.82
C THR A 43 13.52 -5.72 -7.95
N THR A 44 12.20 -5.79 -7.71
CA THR A 44 11.17 -5.49 -8.72
C THR A 44 11.07 -3.99 -8.95
N LYS A 45 11.18 -3.58 -10.22
CA LYS A 45 10.91 -2.19 -10.62
C LYS A 45 9.41 -2.02 -10.90
N ILE A 46 8.75 -1.17 -10.12
CA ILE A 46 7.32 -0.88 -10.28
C ILE A 46 7.15 0.36 -11.18
N ASP A 47 6.61 0.18 -12.39
CA ASP A 47 6.19 1.31 -13.23
C ASP A 47 4.75 1.74 -12.90
N LEU A 48 4.61 2.78 -12.07
CA LEU A 48 3.32 3.34 -11.68
C LEU A 48 2.52 3.90 -12.87
N LYS A 49 3.17 4.36 -13.94
CA LYS A 49 2.46 4.90 -15.12
C LYS A 49 1.80 3.77 -15.89
N LEU A 50 2.52 2.66 -16.07
CA LEU A 50 1.99 1.46 -16.70
C LEU A 50 0.92 0.81 -15.83
N LEU A 51 1.17 0.63 -14.53
CA LEU A 51 0.18 0.08 -13.60
C LEU A 51 -1.12 0.90 -13.61
N SER A 52 -1.02 2.22 -13.62
CA SER A 52 -2.16 3.11 -13.77
C SER A 52 -2.93 2.90 -15.09
N ALA A 53 -2.23 2.60 -16.19
CA ALA A 53 -2.88 2.29 -17.46
C ALA A 53 -3.58 0.93 -17.42
N ARG A 54 -2.96 -0.08 -16.81
CA ARG A 54 -3.52 -1.44 -16.61
C ARG A 54 -4.73 -1.47 -15.68
N LEU A 55 -4.77 -0.57 -14.70
CA LEU A 55 -5.94 -0.33 -13.86
C LEU A 55 -7.02 0.50 -14.58
N GLY A 56 -6.79 0.98 -15.81
CA GLY A 56 -7.77 1.80 -16.53
C GLY A 56 -7.93 3.22 -15.98
N LEU A 57 -6.97 3.71 -15.20
CA LEU A 57 -6.98 5.05 -14.59
C LEU A 57 -6.40 6.12 -15.53
N GLY A 58 -5.96 5.71 -16.72
CA GLY A 58 -5.19 6.53 -17.66
C GLY A 58 -3.70 6.57 -17.32
N LYS A 59 -2.89 7.05 -18.27
CA LYS A 59 -1.44 7.19 -18.07
C LYS A 59 -1.16 8.26 -17.00
N GLY A 60 -0.43 7.90 -15.95
CA GLY A 60 -0.11 8.81 -14.84
C GLY A 60 -1.30 9.16 -13.93
N GLY A 61 -2.29 8.27 -13.85
CA GLY A 61 -3.42 8.38 -12.92
C GLY A 61 -3.07 8.05 -11.47
N MET A 62 -1.90 7.47 -11.19
CA MET A 62 -1.40 7.12 -9.86
C MET A 62 -0.17 7.92 -9.45
N LYS A 63 -0.10 8.26 -8.16
CA LYS A 63 1.06 8.88 -7.51
C LYS A 63 1.25 8.32 -6.10
N PRO A 64 2.47 8.35 -5.53
CA PRO A 64 2.67 8.09 -4.10
C PRO A 64 1.73 8.96 -3.24
N ALA A 65 1.16 8.35 -2.21
CA ALA A 65 0.39 9.07 -1.22
C ALA A 65 1.32 9.90 -0.33
N GLU A 66 0.78 10.97 0.24
CA GLU A 66 1.53 11.81 1.18
C GLU A 66 1.68 11.10 2.54
N PRO A 67 2.73 11.43 3.32
CA PRO A 67 2.98 10.80 4.62
C PRO A 67 1.80 10.95 5.59
N GLU A 68 1.06 12.06 5.51
CA GLU A 68 -0.16 12.30 6.30
C GLU A 68 -1.22 11.24 6.02
N SER A 69 -1.45 10.89 4.74
CA SER A 69 -2.40 9.85 4.36
C SER A 69 -1.96 8.45 4.80
N VAL A 70 -0.65 8.18 4.94
CA VAL A 70 -0.18 6.92 5.55
C VAL A 70 -0.63 6.85 7.00
N VAL A 71 -0.42 7.91 7.77
CA VAL A 71 -0.81 7.95 9.19
C VAL A 71 -2.34 7.91 9.34
N GLU A 72 -3.09 8.63 8.50
CA GLU A 72 -4.55 8.70 8.59
C GLU A 72 -5.24 7.41 8.11
N VAL A 73 -4.84 6.86 6.96
CA VAL A 73 -5.51 5.71 6.34
C VAL A 73 -4.93 4.41 6.84
N LEU A 74 -3.61 4.27 6.84
CA LEU A 74 -2.93 3.04 7.23
C LEU A 74 -2.64 2.97 8.74
N GLN A 75 -2.76 4.07 9.50
CA GLN A 75 -2.52 4.10 10.95
C GLN A 75 -1.15 3.54 11.37
N VAL A 76 -0.14 3.77 10.54
CA VAL A 76 1.27 3.42 10.79
C VAL A 76 2.15 4.65 10.61
N ALA A 77 3.41 4.57 11.05
CA ALA A 77 4.39 5.62 10.78
C ALA A 77 4.59 5.79 9.25
N ALA A 78 4.86 7.02 8.82
CA ALA A 78 4.91 7.39 7.41
C ALA A 78 5.94 6.60 6.57
N ASP A 79 6.98 6.10 7.22
CA ASP A 79 8.07 5.29 6.65
C ASP A 79 7.83 3.77 6.80
N SER A 80 6.78 3.36 7.51
CA SER A 80 6.51 1.98 7.92
C SER A 80 5.36 1.34 7.12
N VAL A 81 5.30 1.63 5.82
CA VAL A 81 4.28 1.05 4.93
C VAL A 81 4.52 -0.45 4.79
N SER A 82 3.49 -1.24 5.11
CA SER A 82 3.50 -2.71 5.08
C SER A 82 2.17 -3.23 4.55
N PRO A 83 2.12 -4.41 3.89
CA PRO A 83 0.86 -5.03 3.52
C PRO A 83 0.01 -5.37 4.75
N PHE A 84 0.60 -5.55 5.94
CA PHE A 84 -0.19 -5.76 7.15
C PHE A 84 -0.98 -4.52 7.58
N ALA A 85 -0.57 -3.32 7.13
CA ALA A 85 -1.23 -2.07 7.52
C ALA A 85 -2.65 -1.96 6.95
N VAL A 86 -2.98 -2.72 5.90
CA VAL A 86 -4.35 -2.76 5.38
C VAL A 86 -5.33 -3.43 6.33
N ALA A 87 -4.85 -4.14 7.37
CA ALA A 87 -5.70 -4.75 8.38
C ALA A 87 -6.44 -3.72 9.24
N ASN A 88 -5.95 -2.48 9.31
CA ASN A 88 -6.60 -1.41 10.03
C ASN A 88 -7.97 -1.06 9.42
N ALA A 89 -8.95 -0.75 10.28
CA ALA A 89 -10.33 -0.50 9.85
C ALA A 89 -10.45 0.72 8.92
N SER A 90 -9.62 1.74 9.16
CA SER A 90 -9.46 2.93 8.30
C SER A 90 -9.00 2.60 6.88
N ALA A 91 -8.31 1.47 6.69
CA ALA A 91 -7.83 0.99 5.40
C ALA A 91 -8.82 0.04 4.70
N SER A 92 -10.10 0.07 5.05
CA SER A 92 -11.15 -0.77 4.43
C SER A 92 -11.29 -0.58 2.92
N GLY A 93 -11.10 0.64 2.42
CA GLY A 93 -11.14 0.96 0.98
C GLY A 93 -9.80 0.85 0.25
N VAL A 94 -8.74 0.37 0.92
CA VAL A 94 -7.40 0.24 0.33
C VAL A 94 -7.29 -1.09 -0.39
N VAL A 95 -6.90 -1.06 -1.67
CA VAL A 95 -6.66 -2.28 -2.45
C VAL A 95 -5.20 -2.71 -2.30
N LEU A 96 -5.01 -4.01 -2.04
CA LEU A 96 -3.69 -4.60 -1.87
C LEU A 96 -3.28 -5.39 -3.12
N LEU A 97 -2.23 -4.92 -3.79
CA LEU A 97 -1.65 -5.55 -4.97
C LEU A 97 -0.29 -6.16 -4.60
N PHE A 98 -0.12 -7.45 -4.86
CA PHE A 98 1.16 -8.15 -4.70
C PHE A 98 1.78 -8.45 -6.05
N ASP A 99 3.11 -8.36 -6.14
CA ASP A 99 3.85 -8.88 -7.27
C ASP A 99 3.74 -10.41 -7.34
N HIS A 100 3.35 -10.93 -8.50
CA HIS A 100 3.32 -12.36 -8.77
C HIS A 100 4.70 -13.00 -8.60
N THR A 101 5.80 -12.30 -8.90
CA THR A 101 7.16 -12.86 -8.73
C THR A 101 7.47 -13.24 -7.28
N ALA A 102 6.76 -12.64 -6.31
CA ALA A 102 6.87 -13.02 -4.90
C ALA A 102 6.42 -14.48 -4.67
N LEU A 103 5.48 -15.01 -5.46
CA LEU A 103 5.01 -16.39 -5.38
C LEU A 103 6.08 -17.41 -5.75
N GLU A 104 7.09 -17.00 -6.51
CA GLU A 104 8.21 -17.86 -6.90
C GLU A 104 9.25 -18.01 -5.77
N GLN A 105 9.16 -17.19 -4.72
CA GLN A 105 10.05 -17.25 -3.57
C GLN A 105 9.57 -18.30 -2.56
N PRO A 106 10.49 -19.10 -1.98
CA PRO A 106 10.12 -20.07 -0.95
C PRO A 106 9.59 -19.38 0.33
N ALA A 107 10.13 -18.21 0.64
CA ALA A 107 9.67 -17.34 1.71
C ALA A 107 9.94 -15.88 1.34
N VAL A 108 9.08 -14.99 1.83
CA VAL A 108 9.23 -13.55 1.69
C VAL A 108 9.33 -12.90 3.07
N ALA A 109 10.24 -11.93 3.21
CA ALA A 109 10.36 -11.10 4.41
C ALA A 109 9.54 -9.83 4.23
N VAL A 110 8.61 -9.59 5.14
CA VAL A 110 7.69 -8.45 5.11
C VAL A 110 7.86 -7.63 6.37
N ALA A 111 8.02 -6.31 6.25
CA ALA A 111 8.06 -5.42 7.41
C ALA A 111 6.80 -5.60 8.27
N SER A 112 6.97 -5.78 9.57
CA SER A 112 5.85 -5.83 10.52
C SER A 112 5.29 -4.42 10.75
N LEU A 113 4.23 -4.32 11.54
CA LEU A 113 3.72 -3.05 12.05
C LEU A 113 4.57 -2.49 13.19
N GLU A 114 5.43 -3.33 13.79
CA GLU A 114 6.41 -2.90 14.77
C GLU A 114 7.72 -2.48 14.08
N PRO A 115 8.24 -1.26 14.34
CA PRO A 115 9.46 -0.75 13.72
C PRO A 115 10.66 -1.70 13.91
N GLY A 116 11.41 -1.94 12.83
CA GLY A 116 12.63 -2.74 12.86
C GLY A 116 12.41 -4.25 12.94
N SER A 117 11.16 -4.73 12.87
CA SER A 117 10.85 -6.15 12.82
C SER A 117 10.24 -6.55 11.48
N CYS A 118 10.47 -7.81 11.07
CA CYS A 118 9.88 -8.38 9.87
C CYS A 118 9.32 -9.78 10.14
N VAL A 119 8.28 -10.13 9.40
CA VAL A 119 7.70 -11.48 9.38
C VAL A 119 8.20 -12.18 8.12
N SER A 120 8.79 -13.36 8.28
CA SER A 120 9.10 -14.25 7.17
C SER A 120 8.00 -15.28 7.02
N ALA A 121 7.40 -15.37 5.84
CA ALA A 121 6.34 -16.32 5.56
C ALA A 121 6.38 -16.77 4.10
N ALA A 122 5.88 -17.97 3.82
CA ALA A 122 5.58 -18.37 2.46
C ALA A 122 4.51 -17.42 1.87
N PRO A 123 4.58 -17.05 0.58
CA PRO A 123 3.61 -16.14 -0.04
C PRO A 123 2.15 -16.58 0.11
N ALA A 124 1.90 -17.89 0.01
CA ALA A 124 0.57 -18.47 0.23
C ALA A 124 0.07 -18.32 1.67
N ALA A 125 0.97 -18.42 2.66
CA ALA A 125 0.64 -18.23 4.07
C ALA A 125 0.36 -16.74 4.37
N LEU A 126 1.12 -15.82 3.75
CA LEU A 126 0.86 -14.39 3.83
C LEU A 126 -0.52 -14.03 3.25
N GLN A 127 -0.86 -14.57 2.07
CA GLN A 127 -2.18 -14.40 1.47
C GLN A 127 -3.30 -14.94 2.37
N ALA A 128 -3.11 -16.13 2.96
CA ALA A 128 -4.08 -16.71 3.87
C ALA A 128 -4.26 -15.85 5.14
N ALA A 129 -3.18 -15.32 5.71
CA ALA A 129 -3.23 -14.44 6.87
C ALA A 129 -4.02 -13.15 6.56
N LEU A 130 -3.75 -12.51 5.42
CA LEU A 130 -4.50 -11.31 4.99
C LEU A 130 -5.98 -11.61 4.77
N LYS A 131 -6.31 -12.78 4.21
CA LYS A 131 -7.69 -13.22 4.05
C LYS A 131 -8.41 -13.42 5.38
N VAL A 132 -7.74 -13.97 6.40
CA VAL A 132 -8.29 -14.07 7.77
C VAL A 132 -8.57 -12.68 8.36
N LEU A 133 -7.77 -11.69 8.01
CA LEU A 133 -7.98 -10.28 8.36
C LEU A 133 -9.07 -9.60 7.51
N GLY A 134 -9.76 -10.34 6.64
CA GLY A 134 -10.82 -9.83 5.76
C GLY A 134 -10.28 -8.96 4.62
N LYS A 135 -9.01 -9.14 4.23
CA LYS A 135 -8.36 -8.37 3.16
C LYS A 135 -7.98 -9.29 2.00
N ASP A 136 -8.49 -8.96 0.82
CA ASP A 136 -8.12 -9.64 -0.41
C ASP A 136 -6.80 -9.10 -0.94
N ALA A 137 -5.82 -10.00 -1.05
CA ALA A 137 -4.55 -9.74 -1.70
C ALA A 137 -4.62 -10.18 -3.16
N HIS A 138 -4.41 -9.25 -4.10
CA HIS A 138 -4.44 -9.54 -5.52
C HIS A 138 -3.02 -9.69 -6.07
N PHE A 139 -2.65 -10.90 -6.46
CA PHE A 139 -1.38 -11.15 -7.13
C PHE A 139 -1.47 -10.73 -8.60
N VAL A 140 -0.59 -9.83 -9.00
CA VAL A 140 -0.52 -9.25 -10.34
C VAL A 140 0.94 -9.28 -10.78
N ASP A 141 1.19 -9.58 -12.05
CA ASP A 141 2.54 -9.47 -12.60
C ASP A 141 2.88 -7.99 -12.75
N LEU A 142 3.71 -7.44 -11.85
CA LEU A 142 4.12 -6.03 -11.92
C LEU A 142 5.24 -5.77 -12.92
N THR A 143 5.87 -6.84 -13.44
CA THR A 143 6.95 -6.76 -14.43
C THR A 143 6.45 -6.82 -15.86
N ALA A 144 5.24 -7.36 -16.07
CA ALA A 144 4.61 -7.40 -17.37
C ALA A 144 4.33 -5.99 -17.91
N GLU A 145 4.73 -5.79 -19.17
CA GLU A 145 4.53 -4.56 -19.95
C GLU A 145 3.49 -4.75 -21.07
N PRO A 146 2.23 -5.12 -20.75
CA PRO A 146 1.21 -5.30 -21.78
C PRO A 146 0.90 -3.96 -22.45
N LYS A 147 0.66 -4.01 -23.76
CA LYS A 147 0.21 -2.85 -24.52
C LYS A 147 -1.27 -2.62 -24.21
N ILE A 148 -1.63 -1.45 -23.69
CA ILE A 148 -3.02 -1.10 -23.37
C ILE A 148 -3.56 -0.20 -24.49
N ASP A 149 -4.49 -0.74 -25.27
CA ASP A 149 -5.13 -0.09 -26.41
C ASP A 149 -6.58 -0.57 -26.60
N ARG A 150 -7.20 -0.28 -27.74
CA ARG A 150 -8.60 -0.64 -28.00
C ARG A 150 -8.81 -2.16 -28.09
N GLU A 151 -7.80 -2.90 -28.53
CA GLU A 151 -7.84 -4.36 -28.67
C GLU A 151 -7.42 -5.06 -27.38
N ASN A 152 -6.59 -4.38 -26.58
CA ASN A 152 -6.08 -4.86 -25.30
C ASN A 152 -6.57 -3.96 -24.15
N PRO A 153 -7.78 -4.22 -23.63
CA PRO A 153 -8.34 -3.41 -22.54
C PRO A 153 -7.53 -3.58 -21.25
N PRO A 154 -7.66 -2.63 -20.30
CA PRO A 154 -6.94 -2.69 -19.03
C PRO A 154 -7.26 -3.96 -18.23
N ASP A 155 -6.24 -4.81 -18.05
CA ASP A 155 -6.37 -6.16 -17.46
C ASP A 155 -6.62 -6.15 -15.95
N LEU A 156 -6.27 -5.05 -15.28
CA LEU A 156 -6.41 -4.87 -13.85
C LEU A 156 -7.60 -3.97 -13.46
N ALA A 157 -8.42 -3.51 -14.42
CA ALA A 157 -9.56 -2.62 -14.15
C ALA A 157 -10.55 -3.15 -13.09
N LYS A 158 -10.65 -4.48 -12.93
CA LYS A 158 -11.46 -5.16 -11.91
C LYS A 158 -11.02 -4.90 -10.46
N TYR A 159 -9.77 -4.48 -10.24
CA TYR A 159 -9.22 -4.22 -8.90
C TYR A 159 -9.31 -2.74 -8.50
N VAL A 160 -9.97 -1.93 -9.31
CA VAL A 160 -10.18 -0.53 -9.00
C VAL A 160 -11.31 -0.42 -7.97
N PRO A 161 -11.05 0.08 -6.75
CA PRO A 161 -12.09 0.20 -5.76
C PRO A 161 -13.06 1.33 -6.14
N GLU A 162 -14.20 1.34 -5.45
CA GLU A 162 -15.08 2.50 -5.49
C GLU A 162 -14.37 3.70 -4.84
N PRO A 163 -14.59 4.94 -5.33
CA PRO A 163 -14.07 6.12 -4.68
C PRO A 163 -14.60 6.21 -3.24
N PRO A 164 -13.79 6.69 -2.28
CA PRO A 164 -14.28 6.91 -0.93
C PRO A 164 -15.51 7.81 -0.98
N ALA A 165 -16.54 7.48 -0.19
CA ALA A 165 -17.67 8.38 -0.02
C ALA A 165 -17.12 9.74 0.42
N LYS A 166 -17.45 10.81 -0.32
CA LYS A 166 -17.03 12.16 0.05
C LYS A 166 -17.39 12.37 1.53
N PRO A 167 -16.50 12.97 2.34
CA PRO A 167 -16.95 13.54 3.60
C PRO A 167 -18.11 14.46 3.24
N ALA A 168 -19.29 14.21 3.80
CA ALA A 168 -20.39 15.15 3.68
C ALA A 168 -19.85 16.50 4.14
N ASP A 169 -19.94 17.51 3.27
CA ASP A 169 -19.51 18.87 3.56
C ASP A 169 -20.01 19.25 4.96
N ALA A 170 -19.09 19.33 5.92
CA ALA A 170 -19.35 20.01 7.17
C ALA A 170 -19.41 21.50 6.82
N ASP A 171 -20.60 21.95 6.45
CA ASP A 171 -20.96 23.36 6.39
C ASP A 171 -20.56 24.01 7.73
N GLY A 172 -19.53 24.84 7.65
CA GLY A 172 -18.94 25.54 8.77
C GLY A 172 -18.51 26.91 8.32
N THR A 173 -19.48 27.70 7.85
CA THR A 173 -19.30 29.14 7.66
C THR A 173 -18.98 29.77 9.02
N SER A 174 -17.69 29.95 9.32
CA SER A 174 -17.24 30.92 10.32
C SER A 174 -16.67 32.12 9.60
N LYS A 175 -17.57 33.05 9.29
CA LYS A 175 -17.27 34.40 8.82
C LYS A 175 -16.67 35.16 10.01
N GLU A 176 -15.36 35.30 10.05
CA GLU A 176 -14.68 36.13 11.03
C GLU A 176 -14.94 37.61 10.70
N SER A 177 -15.96 38.20 11.33
CA SER A 177 -16.21 39.63 11.31
C SER A 177 -15.25 40.31 12.29
N GLN A 178 -14.22 40.96 11.76
CA GLN A 178 -13.39 41.90 12.51
C GLN A 178 -14.24 43.10 12.98
N ALA A 179 -14.27 43.33 14.29
CA ALA A 179 -14.68 44.58 14.91
C ALA A 179 -13.44 45.25 15.53
N PRO A 180 -13.15 46.53 15.27
CA PRO A 180 -12.04 47.23 15.89
C PRO A 180 -12.41 47.65 17.33
N ALA A 181 -11.60 47.20 18.30
CA ALA A 181 -11.71 47.62 19.69
C ALA A 181 -11.13 49.03 19.88
N ALA A 182 -12.00 49.99 20.16
CA ALA A 182 -11.63 51.25 20.79
C ALA A 182 -11.52 51.03 22.31
N GLN A 183 -10.44 51.50 22.95
CA GLN A 183 -10.36 51.60 24.41
C GLN A 183 -10.30 53.07 24.86
N PRO A 184 -11.10 53.46 25.87
CA PRO A 184 -11.13 54.81 26.42
C PRO A 184 -10.26 54.99 27.67
N SER A 185 -10.14 56.26 28.03
CA SER A 185 -9.28 56.93 29.01
C SER A 185 -9.44 56.54 30.49
N LYS A 186 -8.33 56.80 31.20
CA LYS A 186 -8.11 56.91 32.66
C LYS A 186 -9.30 57.33 33.55
N PRO A 187 -9.29 56.90 34.82
CA PRO A 187 -9.50 57.77 35.97
C PRO A 187 -8.19 58.35 36.53
#